data_AF-A0A1B4V7F1-F1
#
_entry.id   AF-A0A1B4V7F1-F1
#
_cell.length_a   1.000
_cell.length_b   1.000
_cell.length_c   1.000
_cell.angle_alpha   90.00
_cell.angle_beta   90.00
_cell.angle_gamma   90.00
#
_symmetry.space_group_name_H-M   'P 1'
#
loop_
_entity.id
_entity.type
_entity.pdbx_description
1 polymer ?
#
loop_
_entity_poly.entity_id
_entity_poly.type
_entity_poly.pdbx_seq_one_letter_code
_entity_poly.pdbx_strand_id
1 'polypeptide(L)'
;MAGVVLHFAGLAADRLGIAMWQADGTGPEPEAVGHMFVTPLRPVTSHYYIASRDHVDPSSRGTARLAEPVESPGLARALRDTGAVPGDVSVTLSLLTPGADREGIEWFYRDGVETRHLAPRDGIALRFRDAPMLALPVPRLVLTEDYRGAASFADVRLSIVSDPFTARLAPRAEGVARRLGEALLDDVGGRALRIVVDAIRFLADTFEGEGRLQGRFAEIPSARIETTD
;
A
#
# COMPACT_ATOMS: atom_id res chain seq x y z
N MET A 1 2.70 27.09 6.33
CA MET A 1 2.30 26.57 5.01
C MET A 1 1.28 25.47 5.26
N ALA A 2 0.22 25.36 4.45
CA ALA A 2 -0.76 24.28 4.61
C ALA A 2 -0.10 22.90 4.40
N GLY A 3 -0.65 21.86 5.01
CA GLY A 3 -0.27 20.47 4.73
C GLY A 3 -0.47 20.10 3.26
N VAL A 4 0.32 19.15 2.75
CA VAL A 4 0.03 18.50 1.47
C VAL A 4 -0.77 17.24 1.79
N VAL A 5 -1.86 17.00 1.04
CA VAL A 5 -2.64 15.76 1.09
C VAL A 5 -2.90 15.28 -0.33
N LEU A 6 -2.45 14.06 -0.64
CA LEU A 6 -2.68 13.42 -1.93
C LEU A 6 -3.62 12.24 -1.73
N HIS A 7 -4.77 12.24 -2.38
CA HIS A 7 -5.76 11.16 -2.28
C HIS A 7 -5.52 10.10 -3.34
N PHE A 8 -5.70 8.82 -2.99
CA PHE A 8 -5.49 7.69 -3.87
C PHE A 8 -6.63 6.67 -3.76
N ALA A 9 -6.91 5.98 -4.86
CA ALA A 9 -7.84 4.86 -4.90
C ALA A 9 -7.27 3.71 -5.74
N GLY A 10 -7.43 2.48 -5.25
CA GLY A 10 -7.00 1.24 -5.87
C GLY A 10 -8.17 0.28 -6.04
N LEU A 11 -9.01 0.54 -7.03
CA LEU A 11 -10.25 -0.20 -7.24
C LEU A 11 -10.04 -1.43 -8.13
N ALA A 12 -10.76 -2.51 -7.82
CA ALA A 12 -10.69 -3.75 -8.59
C ALA A 12 -11.10 -3.55 -10.06
N ALA A 13 -12.08 -2.67 -10.30
CA ALA A 13 -12.57 -2.33 -11.64
C ALA A 13 -11.48 -1.75 -12.56
N ASP A 14 -10.46 -1.10 -11.97
CA ASP A 14 -9.32 -0.52 -12.68
C ASP A 14 -8.10 -1.45 -12.74
N ARG A 15 -8.25 -2.71 -12.29
CA ARG A 15 -7.16 -3.68 -12.09
C ARG A 15 -6.06 -3.11 -11.20
N LEU A 16 -6.47 -2.50 -10.09
CA LEU A 16 -5.60 -2.02 -9.02
C LEU A 16 -5.89 -2.79 -7.73
N GLY A 17 -5.19 -2.43 -6.66
CA GLY A 17 -5.33 -2.99 -5.32
C GLY A 17 -4.09 -3.76 -4.87
N ILE A 18 -4.27 -4.63 -3.90
CA ILE A 18 -3.21 -5.45 -3.31
C ILE A 18 -3.53 -6.93 -3.45
N ALA A 19 -2.48 -7.74 -3.34
CA ALA A 19 -2.56 -9.18 -3.20
C ALA A 19 -2.02 -9.57 -1.83
N MET A 20 -2.61 -10.60 -1.21
CA MET A 20 -2.21 -11.15 0.09
C MET A 20 -2.16 -12.67 0.01
N TRP A 21 -1.09 -13.32 0.48
CA TRP A 21 -0.90 -14.77 0.33
C TRP A 21 0.05 -15.40 1.37
N GLN A 22 0.08 -16.73 1.40
CA GLN A 22 1.14 -17.55 2.01
C GLN A 22 2.02 -18.15 0.91
N ALA A 23 3.23 -18.63 1.22
CA ALA A 23 4.06 -19.31 0.23
C ALA A 23 4.68 -20.61 0.75
N ASP A 24 4.87 -21.59 -0.15
CA ASP A 24 5.52 -22.88 0.12
C ASP A 24 7.02 -22.91 -0.22
N GLY A 25 7.57 -21.80 -0.72
CA GLY A 25 8.98 -21.66 -1.07
C GLY A 25 9.41 -22.27 -2.40
N THR A 26 8.50 -22.88 -3.17
CA THR A 26 8.80 -23.36 -4.53
C THR A 26 8.78 -22.24 -5.59
N GLY A 27 8.30 -21.06 -5.18
CA GLY A 27 8.11 -19.86 -5.98
C GLY A 27 9.19 -18.79 -5.84
N PRO A 28 8.90 -17.56 -6.28
CA PRO A 28 9.79 -16.41 -6.11
C PRO A 28 9.85 -15.91 -4.65
N GLU A 29 8.83 -16.18 -3.84
CA GLU A 29 8.83 -15.88 -2.40
C GLU A 29 9.33 -17.08 -1.58
N PRO A 30 10.12 -16.85 -0.51
CA PRO A 30 10.49 -17.89 0.45
C PRO A 30 9.28 -18.57 1.09
N GLU A 31 9.46 -19.78 1.61
CA GLU A 31 8.42 -20.47 2.40
C GLU A 31 8.07 -19.63 3.63
N ALA A 32 6.80 -19.27 3.75
CA ALA A 32 6.28 -18.55 4.90
C ALA A 32 4.76 -18.68 5.00
N VAL A 33 4.30 -18.92 6.22
CA VAL A 33 2.88 -18.93 6.61
C VAL A 33 2.73 -17.98 7.78
N GLY A 34 1.73 -17.11 7.75
CA GLY A 34 1.48 -16.16 8.83
C GLY A 34 0.94 -16.83 10.08
N HIS A 35 0.96 -16.07 11.18
CA HIS A 35 0.52 -16.53 12.48
C HIS A 35 -0.97 -16.90 12.54
N MET A 36 -1.31 -17.81 13.45
CA MET A 36 -2.68 -18.19 13.76
C MET A 36 -3.17 -17.49 15.02
N PHE A 37 -4.41 -17.02 15.01
CA PHE A 37 -5.07 -16.43 16.18
C PHE A 37 -6.58 -16.67 16.15
N VAL A 38 -7.23 -16.52 17.30
CA VAL A 38 -8.67 -16.75 17.46
C VAL A 38 -9.40 -15.41 17.47
N THR A 39 -10.28 -15.20 16.50
CA THR A 39 -11.16 -14.04 16.43
C THR A 39 -12.54 -14.36 17.01
N PRO A 40 -13.39 -13.36 17.29
CA PRO A 40 -14.81 -13.57 17.60
C PRO A 40 -15.59 -14.34 16.53
N LEU A 41 -15.10 -14.35 15.28
CA LEU A 41 -15.76 -15.04 14.17
C LEU A 41 -15.34 -16.51 14.11
N ARG A 42 -14.03 -16.78 14.09
CA ARG A 42 -13.40 -18.11 14.05
C ARG A 42 -11.86 -18.00 14.17
N PRO A 43 -11.14 -19.12 14.37
CA PRO A 43 -9.70 -19.15 14.15
C PRO A 43 -9.35 -18.78 12.71
N VAL A 44 -8.27 -18.01 12.55
CA VAL A 44 -7.74 -17.57 11.26
C VAL A 44 -6.22 -17.69 11.22
N THR A 45 -5.69 -17.80 10.00
CA THR A 45 -4.27 -17.66 9.70
C THR A 45 -4.09 -16.33 8.97
N SER A 46 -3.23 -15.46 9.49
CA SER A 46 -2.94 -14.17 8.91
C SER A 46 -2.16 -14.33 7.60
N HIS A 47 -2.40 -13.51 6.57
CA HIS A 47 -1.61 -13.60 5.33
C HIS A 47 -0.19 -13.06 5.56
N TYR A 48 0.84 -13.85 5.22
CA TYR A 48 2.23 -13.45 5.47
C TYR A 48 2.72 -12.38 4.51
N TYR A 49 2.46 -12.55 3.21
CA TYR A 49 2.90 -11.61 2.17
C TYR A 49 1.78 -10.66 1.77
N ILE A 50 2.16 -9.40 1.51
CA ILE A 50 1.29 -8.39 0.88
C ILE A 50 2.10 -7.67 -0.20
N ALA A 51 1.53 -7.43 -1.37
CA ALA A 51 2.16 -6.59 -2.39
C ALA A 51 1.12 -5.87 -3.23
N SER A 52 1.55 -4.96 -4.10
CA SER A 52 0.72 -4.43 -5.16
C SER A 52 0.21 -5.57 -6.06
N ARG A 53 -1.01 -5.44 -6.61
CA ARG A 53 -1.64 -6.51 -7.39
C ARG A 53 -0.81 -6.90 -8.63
N ASP A 54 -0.08 -5.96 -9.22
CA ASP A 54 0.85 -6.19 -10.35
C ASP A 54 2.05 -7.09 -10.02
N HIS A 55 2.30 -7.38 -8.74
CA HIS A 55 3.28 -8.39 -8.32
C HIS A 55 2.86 -9.82 -8.70
N VAL A 56 1.54 -10.08 -8.76
CA VAL A 56 0.99 -11.43 -9.04
C VAL A 56 0.14 -11.47 -10.32
N ASP A 57 -0.39 -10.34 -10.77
CA ASP A 57 -1.22 -10.20 -11.97
C ASP A 57 -0.56 -9.20 -12.92
N PRO A 58 0.19 -9.65 -13.96
CA PRO A 58 0.90 -8.76 -14.88
C PRO A 58 0.00 -7.79 -15.65
N SER A 59 -1.32 -7.99 -15.63
CA SER A 59 -2.28 -7.08 -16.27
C SER A 59 -2.72 -5.91 -15.37
N SER A 60 -2.38 -5.99 -14.08
CA SER A 60 -2.59 -4.94 -13.09
C SER A 60 -1.57 -3.81 -13.28
N ARG A 61 -1.87 -2.63 -12.72
CA ARG A 61 -1.08 -1.41 -12.90
C ARG A 61 -0.64 -0.74 -11.58
N GLY A 62 -0.54 -1.53 -10.52
CA GLY A 62 -0.07 -1.07 -9.21
C GLY A 62 -1.08 -1.21 -8.09
N THR A 63 -0.84 -0.47 -7.02
CA THR A 63 -1.68 -0.48 -5.81
C THR A 63 -2.86 0.47 -5.94
N ALA A 64 -2.59 1.73 -6.23
CA ALA A 64 -3.60 2.79 -6.27
C ALA A 64 -3.15 3.93 -7.18
N ARG A 65 -4.11 4.73 -7.67
CA ARG A 65 -3.86 5.91 -8.50
C ARG A 65 -4.27 7.18 -7.78
N LEU A 66 -3.55 8.26 -8.07
CA LEU A 66 -3.86 9.58 -7.55
C LEU A 66 -5.24 10.01 -8.07
N ALA A 67 -6.09 10.43 -7.14
CA ALA A 67 -7.43 10.91 -7.37
C ALA A 67 -7.47 12.44 -7.31
N GLU A 68 -8.55 13.01 -7.86
CA GLU A 68 -8.89 14.41 -7.65
C GLU A 68 -9.63 14.58 -6.30
N PRO A 69 -9.48 15.73 -5.61
CA PRO A 69 -8.62 16.87 -5.96
C PRO A 69 -7.13 16.64 -5.61
N VAL A 70 -6.22 17.18 -6.42
CA VAL A 70 -4.78 17.21 -6.10
C VAL A 70 -4.44 18.38 -5.17
N GLU A 71 -4.37 18.14 -3.85
CA GLU A 71 -4.05 19.16 -2.84
C GLU A 71 -2.53 19.37 -2.67
N SER A 72 -1.88 19.67 -3.80
CA SER A 72 -0.45 19.98 -3.92
C SER A 72 -0.31 20.99 -5.07
N PRO A 73 -0.27 22.31 -4.78
CA PRO A 73 -0.38 23.34 -5.81
C PRO A 73 0.66 23.26 -6.93
N GLY A 74 1.92 23.01 -6.57
CA GLY A 74 3.03 22.78 -7.50
C GLY A 74 2.81 21.53 -8.34
N LEU A 75 2.48 20.39 -7.73
CA LEU A 75 2.18 19.16 -8.47
C LEU A 75 0.99 19.34 -9.43
N ALA A 76 -0.11 19.94 -8.95
CA ALA A 76 -1.30 20.19 -9.75
C ALA A 76 -0.99 21.08 -10.96
N ARG A 77 -0.12 22.09 -10.78
CA ARG A 77 0.38 22.92 -11.89
C ARG A 77 1.25 22.10 -12.85
N ALA A 78 2.19 21.32 -12.34
CA ALA A 78 3.09 20.52 -13.17
C ALA A 78 2.33 19.46 -14.01
N LEU A 79 1.26 18.88 -13.47
CA LEU A 79 0.34 18.00 -14.23
C LEU A 79 -0.28 18.74 -15.42
N ARG A 80 -0.86 19.92 -15.18
CA ARG A 80 -1.45 20.75 -16.26
C ARG A 80 -0.42 21.16 -17.32
N ASP A 81 0.75 21.63 -16.89
CA ASP A 81 1.80 22.13 -17.78
C ASP A 81 2.37 21.00 -18.67
N THR A 82 2.23 19.74 -18.27
CA THR A 82 2.68 18.57 -19.03
C THR A 82 1.57 17.84 -19.78
N GLY A 83 0.31 18.28 -19.64
CA GLY A 83 -0.85 17.58 -20.19
C GLY A 83 -1.13 16.22 -19.55
N ALA A 84 -0.56 15.95 -18.38
CA ALA A 84 -0.81 14.77 -17.57
C ALA A 84 -2.10 14.92 -16.75
N VAL A 85 -2.70 13.79 -16.40
CA VAL A 85 -3.86 13.74 -15.49
C VAL A 85 -3.47 13.04 -14.19
N PRO A 86 -4.16 13.28 -13.06
CA PRO A 86 -3.80 12.63 -11.79
C PRO A 86 -3.75 11.11 -11.88
N GLY A 87 -4.66 10.49 -12.63
CA GLY A 87 -4.69 9.03 -12.83
C GLY A 87 -3.46 8.45 -13.55
N ASP A 88 -2.59 9.28 -14.13
CA ASP A 88 -1.27 8.85 -14.61
C ASP A 88 -0.29 8.59 -13.45
N VAL A 89 -0.52 9.12 -12.25
CA VAL A 89 0.33 8.92 -11.06
C VAL A 89 -0.20 7.75 -10.24
N SER A 90 0.67 6.78 -9.90
CA SER A 90 0.31 5.62 -9.09
C SER A 90 1.25 5.39 -7.91
N VAL A 91 0.73 4.74 -6.87
CA VAL A 91 1.51 4.11 -5.80
C VAL A 91 1.70 2.64 -6.14
N THR A 92 2.92 2.14 -5.94
CA THR A 92 3.22 0.69 -6.01
C THR A 92 3.88 0.25 -4.71
N LEU A 93 3.28 -0.75 -4.06
CA LEU A 93 3.86 -1.45 -2.91
C LEU A 93 4.78 -2.57 -3.39
N SER A 94 6.02 -2.59 -2.91
CA SER A 94 6.83 -3.81 -3.01
C SER A 94 6.29 -4.91 -2.11
N LEU A 95 6.93 -6.08 -2.14
CA LEU A 95 6.63 -7.18 -1.23
C LEU A 95 6.83 -6.73 0.23
N LEU A 96 5.74 -6.75 0.99
CA LEU A 96 5.68 -6.49 2.41
C LEU A 96 5.66 -7.82 3.18
N THR A 97 6.33 -7.85 4.33
CA THR A 97 6.38 -9.01 5.22
C THR A 97 6.43 -8.57 6.69
N PRO A 98 5.87 -9.35 7.63
CA PRO A 98 6.08 -9.15 9.07
C PRO A 98 7.45 -9.67 9.56
N GLY A 99 8.35 -10.09 8.66
CA GLY A 99 9.66 -10.61 9.03
C GLY A 99 9.54 -11.92 9.82
N ALA A 100 10.02 -11.94 11.07
CA ALA A 100 9.97 -13.14 11.90
C ALA A 100 8.57 -13.51 12.42
N ASP A 101 7.58 -12.61 12.26
CA ASP A 101 6.17 -12.81 12.63
C ASP A 101 5.97 -13.24 14.10
N ARG A 102 6.72 -12.63 15.03
CA ARG A 102 6.66 -12.98 16.46
C ARG A 102 5.60 -12.18 17.18
N GLU A 103 4.80 -12.87 17.97
CA GLU A 103 3.80 -12.26 18.84
C GLU A 103 4.46 -11.32 19.86
N GLY A 104 3.87 -10.14 20.05
CA GLY A 104 4.37 -9.08 20.93
C GLY A 104 5.47 -8.22 20.31
N ILE A 105 5.98 -8.55 19.11
CA ILE A 105 7.02 -7.78 18.41
C ILE A 105 6.53 -7.31 17.04
N GLU A 106 6.26 -8.25 16.13
CA GLU A 106 5.81 -7.94 14.78
C GLU A 106 4.29 -7.99 14.66
N TRP A 107 3.60 -8.67 15.57
CA TRP A 107 2.16 -8.61 15.65
C TRP A 107 1.63 -8.77 17.07
N PHE A 108 0.39 -8.36 17.31
CA PHE A 108 -0.36 -8.69 18.51
C PHE A 108 -1.86 -8.70 18.22
N TYR A 109 -2.60 -9.50 19.00
CA TYR A 109 -4.05 -9.54 18.95
C TYR A 109 -4.63 -9.22 20.33
N ARG A 110 -5.39 -8.14 20.43
CA ARG A 110 -5.97 -7.71 21.71
C ARG A 110 -7.32 -7.05 21.51
N ASP A 111 -8.27 -7.41 22.37
CA ASP A 111 -9.60 -6.78 22.45
C ASP A 111 -10.34 -6.74 21.10
N GLY A 112 -10.18 -7.81 20.30
CA GLY A 112 -10.81 -7.91 18.98
C GLY A 112 -10.05 -7.23 17.84
N VAL A 113 -8.84 -6.74 18.07
CA VAL A 113 -8.05 -6.02 17.07
C VAL A 113 -6.69 -6.71 16.88
N GLU A 114 -6.40 -7.09 15.65
CA GLU A 114 -5.06 -7.51 15.24
C GLU A 114 -4.28 -6.27 14.76
N THR A 115 -3.00 -6.23 15.11
CA THR A 115 -2.08 -5.22 14.59
C THR A 115 -0.80 -5.90 14.16
N ARG A 116 -0.34 -5.58 12.95
CA ARG A 116 0.85 -6.15 12.33
C ARG A 116 1.78 -5.07 11.83
N HIS A 117 3.06 -5.21 12.15
CA HIS A 117 4.15 -4.41 11.63
C HIS A 117 4.69 -5.06 10.35
N LEU A 118 4.62 -4.33 9.25
CA LEU A 118 5.04 -4.78 7.93
C LEU A 118 6.21 -3.94 7.43
N ALA A 119 7.25 -4.60 6.91
CA ALA A 119 8.39 -3.93 6.31
C ALA A 119 8.38 -4.12 4.77
N PRO A 120 8.52 -3.05 3.97
CA PRO A 120 8.68 -3.18 2.53
C PRO A 120 10.09 -3.67 2.18
N ARG A 121 10.18 -4.71 1.36
CA ARG A 121 11.47 -5.29 0.92
C ARG A 121 12.27 -4.33 0.05
N ASP A 122 11.62 -3.71 -0.93
CA ASP A 122 12.25 -2.86 -1.95
C ASP A 122 11.73 -1.42 -1.90
N GLY A 123 11.13 -1.02 -0.76
CA GLY A 123 10.51 0.28 -0.55
C GLY A 123 9.15 0.44 -1.22
N ILE A 124 8.60 1.65 -1.15
CA ILE A 124 7.35 2.02 -1.82
C ILE A 124 7.68 3.12 -2.83
N ALA A 125 7.00 3.14 -3.96
CA ALA A 125 7.25 4.14 -5.00
C ALA A 125 5.99 4.86 -5.43
N LEU A 126 6.14 6.15 -5.74
CA LEU A 126 5.25 6.82 -6.68
C LEU A 126 5.81 6.70 -8.08
N ARG A 127 4.93 6.44 -9.04
CA ARG A 127 5.26 6.31 -10.46
C ARG A 127 4.39 7.27 -11.26
N PHE A 128 4.94 7.77 -12.35
CA PHE A 128 4.17 8.41 -13.41
C PHE A 128 4.09 7.43 -14.57
N ARG A 129 2.92 6.86 -14.79
CA ARG A 129 2.70 5.65 -15.58
C ARG A 129 3.64 4.56 -15.08
N ASP A 130 4.52 4.06 -15.94
CA ASP A 130 5.51 3.06 -15.57
C ASP A 130 6.88 3.66 -15.23
N ALA A 131 7.05 4.99 -15.26
CA ALA A 131 8.31 5.64 -14.93
C ALA A 131 8.40 5.96 -13.43
N PRO A 132 9.54 5.66 -12.77
CA PRO A 132 9.70 5.98 -11.34
C PRO A 132 9.71 7.50 -11.12
N MET A 133 8.91 7.98 -10.17
CA MET A 133 8.76 9.40 -9.83
C MET A 133 9.44 9.71 -8.50
N LEU A 134 8.91 9.18 -7.39
CA LEU A 134 9.47 9.32 -6.04
C LEU A 134 9.73 7.95 -5.43
N ALA A 135 10.83 7.85 -4.69
CA ALA A 135 11.05 6.76 -3.74
C ALA A 135 10.53 7.19 -2.37
N LEU A 136 9.72 6.35 -1.75
CA LEU A 136 9.15 6.53 -0.42
C LEU A 136 9.86 5.54 0.52
N PRO A 137 10.91 5.96 1.25
CA PRO A 137 11.68 5.09 2.15
C PRO A 137 10.91 4.84 3.45
N VAL A 138 9.74 4.21 3.33
CA VAL A 138 8.85 3.89 4.45
C VAL A 138 9.53 2.83 5.33
N PRO A 139 9.85 3.13 6.60
CA PRO A 139 10.52 2.15 7.46
C PRO A 139 9.61 0.98 7.81
N ARG A 140 8.33 1.28 8.05
CA ARG A 140 7.34 0.33 8.54
C ARG A 140 5.93 0.82 8.21
N LEU A 141 5.06 -0.15 7.94
CA LEU A 141 3.62 -0.01 7.84
C LEU A 141 2.98 -0.75 9.02
N VAL A 142 1.90 -0.20 9.57
CA VAL A 142 1.09 -0.83 10.61
C VAL A 142 -0.24 -1.18 9.97
N LEU A 143 -0.45 -2.47 9.72
CA LEU A 143 -1.76 -3.02 9.34
C LEU A 143 -2.56 -3.25 10.62
N THR A 144 -3.84 -2.86 10.59
CA THR A 144 -4.78 -3.15 11.66
C THR A 144 -5.99 -3.85 11.07
N GLU A 145 -6.37 -4.97 11.67
CA GLU A 145 -7.60 -5.70 11.35
C GLU A 145 -8.52 -5.66 12.58
N ASP A 146 -9.59 -4.86 12.52
CA ASP A 146 -10.54 -4.65 13.61
C ASP A 146 -11.79 -5.53 13.41
N TYR A 147 -11.88 -6.58 14.24
CA TYR A 147 -12.95 -7.57 14.23
C TYR A 147 -14.12 -7.19 15.14
N ARG A 148 -14.05 -6.06 15.87
CA ARG A 148 -15.10 -5.68 16.82
C ARG A 148 -16.38 -5.32 16.07
N GLY A 149 -17.46 -6.01 16.42
CA GLY A 149 -18.78 -5.81 15.82
C GLY A 149 -18.94 -6.41 14.43
N ALA A 150 -17.93 -7.11 13.90
CA ALA A 150 -18.05 -7.82 12.64
C ALA A 150 -19.00 -9.03 12.80
N ALA A 151 -19.92 -9.21 11.85
CA ALA A 151 -20.76 -10.41 11.76
C ALA A 151 -20.16 -11.46 10.80
N SER A 152 -19.29 -11.00 9.89
CA SER A 152 -18.58 -11.79 8.90
C SER A 152 -17.20 -11.19 8.60
N PHE A 153 -16.36 -11.91 7.87
CA PHE A 153 -15.04 -11.39 7.45
C PHE A 153 -15.14 -10.21 6.48
N ALA A 154 -16.26 -10.05 5.78
CA ALA A 154 -16.51 -8.90 4.92
C ALA A 154 -16.72 -7.60 5.73
N ASP A 155 -17.10 -7.72 7.01
CA ASP A 155 -17.34 -6.58 7.90
C ASP A 155 -16.09 -6.17 8.69
N VAL A 156 -15.02 -6.95 8.62
CA VAL A 156 -13.76 -6.63 9.30
C VAL A 156 -13.19 -5.36 8.69
N ARG A 157 -12.78 -4.43 9.55
CA ARG A 157 -12.22 -3.15 9.12
C ARG A 157 -10.72 -3.25 9.07
N LEU A 158 -10.16 -3.17 7.87
CA LEU A 158 -8.72 -3.23 7.63
C LEU A 158 -8.20 -1.84 7.26
N SER A 159 -7.13 -1.40 7.92
CA SER A 159 -6.48 -0.11 7.65
C SER A 159 -4.96 -0.22 7.73
N ILE A 160 -4.24 0.66 7.04
CA ILE A 160 -2.77 0.74 7.12
C ILE A 160 -2.35 2.16 7.44
N VAL A 161 -1.37 2.34 8.33
CA VAL A 161 -0.67 3.61 8.54
C VAL A 161 0.83 3.39 8.49
N SER A 162 1.59 4.25 7.82
CA SER A 162 3.06 4.18 7.86
C SER A 162 3.64 4.95 9.05
N ASP A 163 4.82 4.54 9.50
CA ASP A 163 5.69 5.47 10.23
C ASP A 163 6.03 6.68 9.33
N PRO A 164 6.32 7.87 9.90
CA PRO A 164 6.71 9.03 9.12
C PRO A 164 8.00 8.80 8.31
N PHE A 165 8.07 9.38 7.11
CA PHE A 165 9.23 9.25 6.21
C PHE A 165 9.45 10.52 5.38
N THR A 166 10.66 10.69 4.85
CA THR A 166 10.96 11.78 3.90
C THR A 166 11.06 11.22 2.50
N ALA A 167 10.17 11.65 1.60
CA ALA A 167 10.24 11.26 0.20
C ALA A 167 11.46 11.87 -0.48
N ARG A 168 11.93 11.21 -1.54
CA ARG A 168 13.02 11.70 -2.39
C ARG A 168 12.75 11.35 -3.85
N LEU A 169 13.36 12.09 -4.76
CA LEU A 169 13.34 11.71 -6.18
C LEU A 169 13.86 10.29 -6.35
N ALA A 170 13.17 9.51 -7.18
CA ALA A 170 13.68 8.20 -7.54
C ALA A 170 15.01 8.36 -8.33
N PRO A 171 16.02 7.50 -8.14
CA PRO A 171 17.33 7.67 -8.79
C PRO A 171 17.30 7.73 -10.33
N ARG A 172 16.27 7.16 -10.95
CA ARG A 172 16.05 7.14 -12.42
C ARG A 172 14.85 7.98 -12.84
N ALA A 173 14.43 8.94 -12.00
CA ALA A 173 13.37 9.86 -12.38
C ALA A 173 13.88 10.81 -13.48
N GLU A 174 13.20 10.79 -14.62
CA GLU A 174 13.55 11.59 -15.80
C GLU A 174 12.30 12.24 -16.42
N GLY A 175 12.51 13.22 -17.31
CA GLY A 175 11.44 13.81 -18.12
C GLY A 175 10.26 14.34 -17.30
N VAL A 176 9.03 13.92 -17.67
CA VAL A 176 7.79 14.32 -16.98
C VAL A 176 7.78 13.81 -15.53
N ALA A 177 8.18 12.56 -15.29
CA ALA A 177 8.19 11.98 -13.95
C ALA A 177 9.07 12.79 -13.00
N ARG A 178 10.27 13.20 -13.44
CA ARG A 178 11.15 14.06 -12.64
C ARG A 178 10.49 15.40 -12.29
N ARG A 179 9.90 16.08 -13.28
CA ARG A 179 9.24 17.39 -13.07
C ARG A 179 8.08 17.30 -12.08
N LEU A 180 7.25 16.25 -12.18
CA LEU A 180 6.15 16.03 -11.24
C LEU A 180 6.69 15.73 -9.83
N GLY A 181 7.73 14.90 -9.72
CA GLY A 181 8.38 14.58 -8.46
C GLY A 181 9.01 15.80 -7.78
N GLU A 182 9.73 16.64 -8.53
CA GLU A 182 10.32 17.90 -8.03
C GLU A 182 9.22 18.85 -7.53
N ALA A 183 8.16 19.04 -8.31
CA ALA A 183 7.04 19.90 -7.91
C ALA A 183 6.34 19.44 -6.62
N LEU A 184 6.17 18.14 -6.44
CA LEU A 184 5.63 17.58 -5.20
C LEU A 184 6.59 17.77 -4.02
N LEU A 185 7.89 17.52 -4.21
CA LEU A 185 8.87 17.70 -3.12
C LEU A 185 9.00 19.16 -2.69
N ASP A 186 8.89 20.11 -3.63
CA ASP A 186 8.84 21.55 -3.33
C ASP A 186 7.61 21.92 -2.49
N ASP A 187 6.43 21.39 -2.83
CA ASP A 187 5.19 21.59 -2.04
C ASP A 187 5.28 20.97 -0.64
N VAL A 188 5.92 19.80 -0.52
CA VAL A 188 6.17 19.15 0.77
C VAL A 188 7.13 19.97 1.62
N GLY A 189 8.10 20.64 1.00
CA GLY A 189 9.02 21.56 1.66
C GLY A 189 9.91 20.87 2.71
N GLY A 190 10.30 19.62 2.44
CA GLY A 190 11.14 18.82 3.34
C GLY A 190 10.46 18.24 4.57
N ARG A 191 9.14 18.45 4.75
CA ARG A 191 8.37 17.85 5.84
C ARG A 191 8.29 16.33 5.69
N ALA A 192 8.14 15.64 6.81
CA ALA A 192 7.85 14.21 6.80
C ALA A 192 6.43 13.97 6.27
N LEU A 193 6.26 12.82 5.62
CA LEU A 193 5.03 12.31 5.06
C LEU A 193 4.62 11.04 5.81
N ARG A 194 3.34 10.70 5.73
CA ARG A 194 2.82 9.38 6.10
C ARG A 194 1.83 8.87 5.06
N ILE A 195 1.76 7.56 4.91
CA ILE A 195 0.72 6.87 4.15
C ILE A 195 -0.39 6.50 5.12
N VAL A 196 -1.63 6.75 4.73
CA VAL A 196 -2.82 6.27 5.45
C VAL A 196 -3.75 5.58 4.46
N VAL A 197 -4.15 4.35 4.76
CA VAL A 197 -5.15 3.58 4.03
C VAL A 197 -6.34 3.39 4.97
N ASP A 198 -7.48 4.00 4.64
CA ASP A 198 -8.64 4.03 5.53
C ASP A 198 -9.41 2.71 5.51
N ALA A 199 -9.38 2.01 4.37
CA ALA A 199 -10.09 0.77 4.18
C ALA A 199 -9.36 -0.13 3.17
N ILE A 200 -9.29 -1.41 3.49
CA ILE A 200 -8.96 -2.49 2.56
C ILE A 200 -10.15 -3.43 2.51
N ARG A 201 -10.60 -3.79 1.30
CA ARG A 201 -11.76 -4.67 1.12
C ARG A 201 -11.36 -5.89 0.30
N PHE A 202 -11.46 -7.07 0.90
CA PHE A 202 -11.23 -8.32 0.18
C PHE A 202 -12.22 -8.49 -0.95
N LEU A 203 -11.71 -8.94 -2.09
CA LEU A 203 -12.51 -9.36 -3.22
C LEU A 203 -12.86 -10.84 -3.08
N ALA A 204 -13.87 -11.28 -3.81
CA ALA A 204 -14.19 -12.71 -3.93
C ALA A 204 -13.09 -13.48 -4.68
N ASP A 205 -12.31 -12.79 -5.51
CA ASP A 205 -11.26 -13.36 -6.33
C ASP A 205 -10.10 -13.89 -5.47
N THR A 206 -9.66 -15.09 -5.81
CA THR A 206 -8.56 -15.81 -5.16
C THR A 206 -7.50 -16.20 -6.19
N PHE A 207 -6.27 -16.47 -5.74
CA PHE A 207 -5.22 -16.98 -6.62
C PHE A 207 -4.32 -17.98 -5.90
N GLU A 208 -3.73 -18.91 -6.65
CA GLU A 208 -2.76 -19.90 -6.20
C GLU A 208 -1.81 -20.24 -7.35
N GLY A 209 -0.68 -20.89 -7.06
CA GLY A 209 0.34 -21.27 -8.04
C GLY A 209 1.64 -20.50 -7.90
N GLU A 210 2.69 -20.94 -8.60
CA GLU A 210 4.06 -20.41 -8.43
C GLU A 210 4.51 -20.41 -6.96
N GLY A 211 4.19 -21.46 -6.21
CA GLY A 211 4.46 -21.57 -4.79
C GLY A 211 3.63 -20.67 -3.87
N ARG A 212 2.63 -19.94 -4.39
CA ARG A 212 1.69 -19.12 -3.62
C ARG A 212 0.45 -19.92 -3.25
N LEU A 213 0.04 -19.80 -1.99
CA LEU A 213 -1.08 -20.51 -1.38
C LEU A 213 -2.10 -19.53 -0.82
N GLN A 214 -3.39 -19.90 -0.89
CA GLN A 214 -4.49 -19.17 -0.27
C GLN A 214 -4.54 -17.67 -0.63
N GLY A 215 -4.13 -17.32 -1.85
CA GLY A 215 -4.05 -15.94 -2.29
C GLY A 215 -5.42 -15.26 -2.34
N ARG A 216 -5.45 -13.97 -1.98
CA ARG A 216 -6.61 -13.09 -2.01
C ARG A 216 -6.24 -11.75 -2.62
N PHE A 217 -7.15 -11.21 -3.42
CA PHE A 217 -7.07 -9.80 -3.85
C PHE A 217 -7.88 -8.90 -2.92
N ALA A 218 -7.43 -7.66 -2.77
CA ALA A 218 -8.20 -6.64 -2.08
C ALA A 218 -8.10 -5.30 -2.80
N GLU A 219 -9.18 -4.52 -2.76
CA GLU A 219 -9.19 -3.15 -3.23
C GLU A 219 -8.91 -2.17 -2.07
N ILE A 220 -8.47 -0.97 -2.44
CA ILE A 220 -8.22 0.15 -1.53
C ILE A 220 -9.13 1.32 -1.96
N PRO A 221 -10.33 1.45 -1.37
CA PRO A 221 -11.27 2.50 -1.79
C PRO A 221 -10.79 3.91 -1.48
N SER A 222 -9.99 4.07 -0.40
CA SER A 222 -9.44 5.35 0.03
C SER A 222 -8.07 5.16 0.67
N ALA A 223 -7.10 5.90 0.16
CA ALA A 223 -5.81 6.09 0.78
C ALA A 223 -5.34 7.53 0.58
N ARG A 224 -4.39 7.96 1.41
CA ARG A 224 -3.76 9.27 1.27
C ARG A 224 -2.28 9.22 1.62
N ILE A 225 -1.52 10.12 1.00
CA ILE A 225 -0.18 10.50 1.42
C ILE A 225 -0.27 11.94 1.91
N GLU A 226 0.08 12.17 3.17
CA GLU A 226 -0.08 13.48 3.80
C GLU A 226 1.16 13.89 4.59
N THR A 227 1.40 15.20 4.68
CA THR A 227 2.45 15.74 5.55
C THR A 227 2.07 15.53 7.02
N THR A 228 3.04 15.15 7.83
CA THR A 228 2.89 15.14 9.29
C THR A 228 3.23 16.52 9.83
N ASP A 229 2.48 16.98 10.84
CA ASP A 229 2.77 18.21 11.58
C ASP A 229 4.03 18.11 12.44
#